data_AF-A0A945AAR1-F1
#
_entry.id   AF-A0A945AAR1-F1
#
_cell.length_a   1.000
_cell.length_b   1.000
_cell.length_c   1.000
_cell.angle_alpha   90.00
_cell.angle_beta   90.00
_cell.angle_gamma   90.00
#
_symmetry.space_group_name_H-M   'P 1'
#
loop_
_entity.id
_entity.type
_entity.pdbx_description
1 polymer ?
#
loop_
_entity_poly.entity_id
_entity_poly.type
_entity_poly.pdbx_seq_one_letter_code
_entity_poly.pdbx_strand_id
1 'polypeptide(L)'
;MDRAEMTNEENYAFDISGCLHVSNVLTKAEVKRLKGAIGAAGELEGMLGWEPEHRDPFRDLLIQPQLVWYLNQIVGPGFRLDREPEILCNETCDTAAPLIGG
;
A
#
# COMPACT_ATOMS: atom_id res chain seq x y z
N MET A 1 16.85 6.84 8.87
CA MET A 1 16.78 5.51 8.23
C MET A 1 18.19 5.23 7.77
N ASP A 2 19.01 4.68 8.67
CA ASP A 2 20.45 4.48 8.47
C ASP A 2 20.72 3.00 8.18
N ARG A 3 19.98 2.43 7.21
CA ARG A 3 20.15 1.05 6.77
C ARG A 3 20.32 1.02 5.27
N ALA A 4 21.49 0.57 4.81
CA ALA A 4 21.85 0.53 3.40
C ALA A 4 21.12 -0.61 2.65
N GLU A 5 20.83 -1.72 3.34
CA GLU A 5 20.26 -2.93 2.74
C GLU A 5 19.17 -3.56 3.65
N MET A 6 18.32 -4.39 3.04
CA MET A 6 17.40 -5.27 3.78
C MET A 6 18.19 -6.23 4.68
N THR A 7 17.69 -6.54 5.87
CA THR A 7 18.39 -7.53 6.72
C THR A 7 18.27 -8.92 6.10
N ASN A 8 19.18 -9.81 6.47
CA ASN A 8 19.17 -11.17 5.96
C ASN A 8 17.87 -11.91 6.32
N GLU A 9 17.28 -11.58 7.47
CA GLU A 9 15.99 -12.11 7.92
C GLU A 9 14.82 -11.62 7.06
N GLU A 10 14.82 -10.35 6.64
CA GLU A 10 13.77 -9.80 5.78
C GLU A 10 13.85 -10.40 4.36
N ASN A 11 15.08 -10.58 3.84
CA ASN A 11 15.30 -11.25 2.57
C ASN A 11 14.87 -12.72 2.63
N TYR A 12 15.24 -13.44 3.69
CA TYR A 12 14.83 -14.83 3.90
C TYR A 12 13.30 -14.96 4.07
N ALA A 13 12.68 -14.04 4.83
CA ALA A 13 11.23 -14.03 4.99
C ALA A 13 10.53 -13.86 3.65
N PHE A 14 10.98 -12.89 2.83
CA PHE A 14 10.41 -12.65 1.50
C PHE A 14 10.59 -13.85 0.56
N ASP A 15 11.76 -14.49 0.58
CA ASP A 15 12.05 -15.68 -0.27
C ASP A 15 11.15 -16.87 0.08
N ILE A 16 10.87 -17.08 1.38
CA ILE A 16 10.05 -18.20 1.85
C ILE A 16 8.55 -17.94 1.73
N SER A 17 8.08 -16.74 2.09
CA SER A 17 6.64 -16.43 2.17
C SER A 17 6.09 -15.80 0.89
N GLY A 18 6.96 -15.25 0.04
CA GLY A 18 6.59 -14.39 -1.09
C GLY A 18 6.02 -13.02 -0.66
N CYS A 19 6.12 -12.66 0.62
CA CYS A 19 5.61 -11.39 1.15
C CYS A 19 6.48 -10.83 2.29
N LEU A 20 6.58 -9.50 2.35
CA LEU A 20 7.33 -8.80 3.40
C LEU A 20 6.42 -7.82 4.14
N HIS A 21 6.38 -7.93 5.46
CA HIS A 21 5.67 -6.97 6.30
C HIS A 21 6.59 -5.83 6.72
N VAL A 22 6.38 -4.64 6.14
CA VAL A 22 7.09 -3.42 6.52
C VAL A 22 6.19 -2.59 7.43
N SER A 23 6.56 -2.50 8.72
CA SER A 23 5.82 -1.72 9.70
C SER A 23 6.22 -0.25 9.67
N ASN A 24 5.27 0.64 10.02
CA ASN A 24 5.52 2.07 10.23
C ASN A 24 6.05 2.83 9.00
N VAL A 25 5.68 2.38 7.80
CA VAL A 25 5.95 3.09 6.53
C VAL A 25 5.26 4.44 6.50
N LEU A 26 4.04 4.50 7.02
CA LEU A 26 3.20 5.69 7.03
C LEU A 26 2.98 6.20 8.44
N THR A 27 3.02 7.51 8.59
CA THR A 27 2.63 8.18 9.82
C THR A 27 1.12 8.13 10.01
N LYS A 28 0.66 8.28 11.26
CA LYS A 28 -0.78 8.35 11.58
C LYS A 28 -1.51 9.46 10.81
N ALA A 29 -0.81 10.56 10.50
CA ALA A 29 -1.37 11.68 9.75
C ALA A 29 -1.60 11.30 8.27
N GLU A 30 -0.63 10.63 7.65
CA GLU A 30 -0.74 10.15 6.26
C GLU A 30 -1.83 9.09 6.12
N VAL A 31 -1.89 8.14 7.05
CA VAL A 31 -2.97 7.13 7.10
C VAL A 31 -4.34 7.79 7.20
N LYS A 32 -4.47 8.84 8.02
CA LYS A 32 -5.73 9.60 8.14
C LYS A 32 -6.09 10.33 6.85
N ARG A 33 -5.10 10.92 6.16
CA ARG A 33 -5.30 11.59 4.87
C ARG A 33 -5.75 10.63 3.78
N LEU A 34 -5.05 9.50 3.63
CA LEU A 34 -5.40 8.45 2.66
C LEU A 34 -6.80 7.91 2.92
N LYS A 35 -7.11 7.54 4.18
CA LYS A 35 -8.46 7.10 4.54
C LYS A 35 -9.54 8.14 4.21
N GLY A 36 -9.25 9.42 4.43
CA GLY A 36 -10.16 10.52 4.08
C GLY A 36 -10.39 10.63 2.57
N ALA A 37 -9.33 10.54 1.77
CA ALA A 37 -9.42 10.55 0.30
C ALA A 37 -10.25 9.37 -0.23
N ILE A 38 -10.06 8.16 0.32
CA ILE A 38 -10.84 6.97 -0.06
C ILE A 38 -12.32 7.17 0.27
N GLY A 39 -12.62 7.62 1.50
CA GLY A 39 -14.00 7.84 1.91
C GLY A 39 -14.71 8.95 1.14
N ALA A 40 -13.97 9.94 0.65
CA ALA A 40 -14.51 11.03 -0.16
C ALA A 40 -14.70 10.64 -1.64
N ALA A 41 -13.79 9.85 -2.21
CA ALA A 41 -13.90 9.37 -3.58
C ALA A 41 -15.01 8.31 -3.73
N GLY A 42 -15.20 7.45 -2.74
CA GLY A 42 -16.19 6.37 -2.78
C GLY A 42 -15.81 5.19 -3.70
N GLU A 43 -14.65 5.29 -4.35
CA GLU A 43 -14.09 4.26 -5.23
C GLU A 43 -12.91 3.55 -4.54
N LEU A 44 -12.68 2.28 -4.89
CA LEU A 44 -11.57 1.46 -4.34
C LEU A 44 -10.47 1.16 -5.36
N GLU A 45 -10.62 1.69 -6.57
CA GLU A 45 -9.70 1.55 -7.70
C GLU A 45 -9.53 2.91 -8.39
N GLY A 46 -8.56 3.03 -9.30
CA GLY A 46 -8.42 4.25 -10.11
C GLY A 46 -7.91 5.47 -9.36
N MET A 47 -7.27 5.32 -8.20
CA MET A 47 -6.90 6.42 -7.30
C MET A 47 -5.98 7.45 -7.96
N LEU A 48 -5.19 7.03 -8.95
CA LEU A 48 -4.31 7.92 -9.71
C LEU A 48 -5.07 8.74 -10.76
N GLY A 49 -6.30 8.37 -11.08
CA GLY A 49 -7.22 9.07 -11.98
C GLY A 49 -8.24 9.98 -11.29
N TRP A 50 -8.32 9.97 -9.95
CA TRP A 50 -9.24 10.82 -9.20
C TRP A 50 -8.92 12.32 -9.32
N GLU A 51 -9.84 13.16 -8.83
CA GLU A 51 -9.62 14.59 -8.64
C GLU A 51 -8.32 14.84 -7.86
N PRO A 52 -7.57 15.91 -8.19
CA PRO A 52 -6.24 16.17 -7.64
C PRO A 52 -6.20 16.11 -6.10
N GLU A 53 -7.24 16.61 -5.44
CA GLU A 53 -7.38 16.62 -3.98
C GLU A 53 -7.36 15.22 -3.34
N HIS A 54 -7.87 14.20 -4.06
CA HIS A 54 -7.89 12.81 -3.59
C HIS A 54 -6.77 11.97 -4.19
N ARG A 55 -6.26 12.36 -5.36
CA ARG A 55 -5.16 11.70 -6.07
C ARG A 55 -3.79 11.97 -5.45
N ASP A 56 -3.52 13.22 -5.08
CA ASP A 56 -2.19 13.64 -4.64
C ASP A 56 -1.67 12.86 -3.41
N PRO A 57 -2.49 12.52 -2.38
CA PRO A 57 -2.07 11.63 -1.30
C PRO A 57 -1.58 10.25 -1.75
N PHE A 58 -2.15 9.67 -2.81
CA PHE A 58 -1.70 8.38 -3.34
C PHE A 58 -0.42 8.52 -4.17
N ARG A 59 -0.24 9.65 -4.86
CA ARG A 59 1.04 9.95 -5.53
C ARG A 59 2.15 10.09 -4.51
N ASP A 60 1.89 10.79 -3.41
CA ASP A 60 2.82 10.93 -2.29
C ASP A 60 3.14 9.58 -1.65
N LEU A 61 2.14 8.69 -1.49
CA LEU A 61 2.32 7.32 -1.02
C LEU A 61 3.28 6.51 -1.90
N LEU A 62 3.16 6.60 -3.22
CA LEU A 62 4.00 5.86 -4.17
C LEU A 62 5.46 6.30 -4.16
N ILE A 63 5.72 7.58 -3.87
CA ILE A 63 7.07 8.14 -3.82
C ILE A 63 7.65 8.14 -2.39
N GLN A 64 6.98 7.49 -1.42
CA GLN A 64 7.46 7.43 -0.05
C GLN A 64 8.86 6.80 -0.01
N PRO A 65 9.85 7.47 0.60
CA PRO A 65 11.25 7.05 0.52
C PRO A 65 11.48 5.66 1.09
N GLN A 66 10.71 5.26 2.12
CA GLN A 66 10.79 3.92 2.68
C GLN A 66 10.27 2.86 1.69
N LEU A 67 9.10 3.11 1.07
CA LEU A 67 8.49 2.18 0.11
C LEU A 67 9.37 2.03 -1.14
N VAL A 68 9.81 3.16 -1.70
CA VAL A 68 10.73 3.21 -2.84
C VAL A 68 12.04 2.49 -2.52
N TRP A 69 12.55 2.62 -1.30
CA TRP A 69 13.76 1.92 -0.86
C TRP A 69 13.55 0.40 -0.86
N TYR A 70 12.50 -0.12 -0.22
CA TYR A 70 12.19 -1.56 -0.22
C TYR A 70 11.96 -2.11 -1.64
N LEU A 71 11.22 -1.37 -2.48
CA LEU A 71 10.98 -1.75 -3.88
C LEU A 71 12.28 -1.82 -4.70
N ASN A 72 13.21 -0.88 -4.49
CA ASN A 72 14.52 -0.93 -5.13
C ASN A 72 15.36 -2.13 -4.66
N GLN A 73 15.20 -2.61 -3.42
CA GLN A 73 15.92 -3.79 -2.94
C GLN A 73 15.34 -5.08 -3.51
N ILE A 74 14.01 -5.18 -3.62
CA ILE A 74 13.32 -6.41 -4.07
C ILE A 74 13.34 -6.54 -5.61
N VAL A 75 13.00 -5.45 -6.31
CA VAL A 75 12.82 -5.45 -7.78
C VAL A 75 14.08 -4.95 -8.51
N GLY A 76 14.94 -4.21 -7.81
CA GLY A 76 16.08 -3.52 -8.38
C GLY A 76 15.76 -2.06 -8.77
N PRO A 77 16.81 -1.27 -9.09
CA PRO A 77 16.64 0.13 -9.48
C PRO A 77 15.88 0.25 -10.80
N GLY A 78 14.95 1.20 -10.85
CA GLY A 78 14.14 1.47 -12.06
C GLY A 78 12.85 0.63 -12.14
N PHE A 79 12.36 0.13 -11.01
CA PHE A 79 11.06 -0.53 -10.95
C PHE A 79 9.95 0.35 -11.55
N ARG A 80 9.00 -0.30 -12.22
CA ARG A 80 7.80 0.34 -12.73
C ARG A 80 6.60 -0.34 -12.13
N LEU A 81 5.61 0.45 -11.74
CA LEU A 81 4.31 -0.07 -11.35
C LEU A 81 3.61 -0.58 -12.60
N ASP A 82 3.40 -1.89 -12.67
CA ASP A 82 2.64 -2.53 -13.75
C ASP A 82 1.14 -2.22 -13.61
N ARG A 83 0.65 -2.22 -12.36
CA ARG A 83 -0.72 -1.89 -12.00
C ARG A 83 -0.75 -0.70 -11.04
N GLU A 84 -1.77 0.14 -11.18
CA GLU A 84 -2.03 1.20 -10.22
C GLU A 84 -2.43 0.65 -8.84
N PRO A 85 -2.25 1.44 -7.77
CA PRO A 85 -2.69 1.05 -6.44
C PRO A 85 -4.19 0.75 -6.42
N GLU A 86 -4.54 -0.35 -5.76
CA GLU A 86 -5.91 -0.80 -5.57
C GLU A 86 -6.10 -1.14 -4.10
N ILE A 87 -7.29 -0.90 -3.56
CA ILE A 87 -7.61 -1.29 -2.20
C ILE A 87 -8.24 -2.66 -2.25
N LEU A 88 -7.48 -3.64 -1.75
CA LEU A 88 -7.97 -4.99 -1.54
C LEU A 88 -8.89 -5.00 -0.31
N CYS A 89 -10.16 -4.69 -0.53
CA CYS A 89 -11.23 -4.92 0.44
C CYS A 89 -11.87 -6.28 0.16
N ASN A 90 -11.97 -7.13 1.18
CA ASN A 90 -12.89 -8.25 1.13
C ASN A 90 -14.27 -7.69 1.48
N GLU A 91 -15.24 -7.77 0.58
CA GLU A 91 -16.62 -7.24 0.72
C GLU A 91 -17.35 -7.73 1.99
N THR A 92 -16.78 -8.70 2.71
CA THR A 92 -17.35 -9.34 3.91
C THR A 92 -17.11 -8.60 5.24
N CYS A 93 -16.57 -7.39 5.25
CA CYS A 93 -16.64 -6.55 6.45
C CYS A 93 -17.97 -5.79 6.60
N ASP A 94 -19.04 -6.25 5.95
CA ASP A 94 -20.38 -5.92 6.39
C ASP A 94 -20.75 -6.80 7.59
N THR A 95 -20.56 -6.29 8.81
CA THR A 95 -21.06 -6.95 10.03
C THR A 95 -22.59 -7.12 10.05
N ALA A 96 -23.31 -6.57 9.06
CA ALA A 96 -24.75 -6.79 8.86
C ALA A 96 -25.08 -7.83 7.78
N ALA A 97 -24.10 -8.37 7.04
CA ALA A 97 -24.37 -9.41 6.07
C ALA A 97 -24.83 -10.70 6.79
N PRO A 98 -26.05 -11.21 6.52
CA PRO A 98 -26.52 -12.43 7.14
C PRO A 98 -25.60 -13.60 6.73
N LEU A 99 -25.20 -14.41 7.71
CA LEU A 99 -24.45 -15.64 7.46
C LEU A 99 -25.31 -16.57 6.59
N ILE A 100 -24.94 -16.71 5.32
CA ILE A 100 -25.53 -17.70 4.42
C ILE A 100 -24.61 -18.92 4.45
N GLY A 101 -24.92 -19.86 5.33
CA GLY A 101 -24.31 -21.19 5.39
C GLY A 101 -25.34 -22.24 5.00
N GLY A 102 -24.99 -23.10 4.04
CA GLY A 102 -25.75 -24.28 3.64
C GLY A 102 -25.53 -25.49 4.54
#